data_AF-A0A930ESL0-F1
#
_entry.id   AF-A0A930ESL0-F1
#
_cell.length_a   1.000
_cell.length_b   1.000
_cell.length_c   1.000
_cell.angle_alpha   90.00
_cell.angle_beta   90.00
_cell.angle_gamma   90.00
#
_symmetry.space_group_name_H-M   'P 1'
#
loop_
_entity.id
_entity.type
_entity.pdbx_description
1 polymer ?
#
loop_
_entity_poly.entity_id
_entity_poly.type
_entity_poly.pdbx_seq_one_letter_code
_entity_poly.pdbx_strand_id
1 'polypeptide(L)' 'VRITNDEGYSFDGYVAEFFRGEDNEDGIDSIGVSKDAEHLGGIEISENNIVSIQIIK' A
#
# COMPACT_ATOMS: atom_id res chain seq x y z
N VAL A 1 -0.41 -6.65 -7.00
CA VAL A 1 0.14 -5.35 -7.45
C VAL A 1 1.63 -5.29 -7.16
N ARG A 2 2.38 -4.54 -7.98
CA ARG A 2 3.72 -4.05 -7.64
C ARG A 2 3.59 -2.59 -7.25
N ILE A 3 4.12 -2.21 -6.09
CA ILE A 3 4.13 -0.82 -5.63
C ILE A 3 5.57 -0.36 -5.55
N THR A 4 5.81 0.86 -6.03
CA THR A 4 7.11 1.54 -5.94
C THR A 4 6.96 2.79 -5.10
N ASN A 5 7.81 2.95 -4.08
CA ASN A 5 7.81 4.14 -3.24
C ASN A 5 8.78 5.22 -3.76
N ASP A 6 8.73 6.40 -3.14
CA ASP A 6 9.58 7.57 -3.41
C ASP A 6 11.07 7.35 -3.11
N GLU A 7 11.41 6.35 -2.30
CA GLU A 7 12.78 5.89 -2.06
C GLU A 7 13.30 4.94 -3.15
N GLY A 8 12.45 4.56 -4.12
CA GLY A 8 12.79 3.66 -5.23
C GLY A 8 12.70 2.17 -4.88
N TYR A 9 12.24 1.81 -3.68
CA TYR A 9 11.94 0.43 -3.33
C TYR A 9 10.67 -0.04 -4.03
N SER A 10 10.70 -1.29 -4.48
CA SER A 10 9.54 -1.93 -5.10
C SER A 10 9.24 -3.26 -4.43
N PHE A 11 7.96 -3.55 -4.23
CA PHE A 11 7.51 -4.81 -3.66
C PHE A 11 6.20 -5.28 -4.29
N ASP A 12 6.05 -6.60 -4.36
CA ASP A 12 4.89 -7.27 -4.94
C ASP A 12 4.02 -7.83 -3.81
N GLY A 13 2.71 -7.69 -3.96
CA GLY A 13 1.74 -8.22 -3.00
C GLY A 13 0.29 -8.05 -3.43
N TYR A 14 -0.62 -8.35 -2.53
CA TYR A 14 -2.05 -8.18 -2.67
C TYR A 14 -2.49 -6.98 -1.84
N VAL A 15 -3.35 -6.13 -2.40
CA VAL A 15 -3.98 -5.06 -1.62
C VAL A 15 -4.94 -5.73 -0.65
N ALA A 16 -4.66 -5.60 0.65
CA ALA A 16 -5.43 -6.19 1.72
C ALA A 16 -6.46 -5.20 2.28
N GLU A 17 -6.08 -3.92 2.36
CA GLU A 17 -6.91 -2.89 3.01
C GLU A 17 -6.66 -1.51 2.40
N PHE A 18 -7.67 -0.65 2.49
CA PHE A 18 -7.59 0.77 2.18
C PHE A 18 -8.00 1.56 3.41
N PHE A 19 -7.09 2.41 3.90
CA PHE A 19 -7.31 3.25 5.05
C PHE A 19 -7.56 4.67 4.56
N ARG A 20 -8.71 5.23 4.94
CA ARG A 20 -9.06 6.59 4.56
C ARG A 20 -8.35 7.58 5.45
N GLY A 21 -7.83 8.65 4.87
CA GLY A 21 -7.19 9.75 5.57
C GLY A 21 -8.10 10.36 6.63
N GLU A 22 -9.42 10.38 6.43
CA GLU A 22 -10.39 10.87 7.43
C GLU A 22 -10.35 10.08 8.76
N ASP A 23 -9.93 8.81 8.71
CA ASP A 23 -9.80 7.91 9.85
C ASP A 23 -8.36 7.85 10.39
N ASN A 24 -7.38 8.39 9.64
CA ASN A 24 -5.96 8.37 9.99
C ASN A 24 -5.55 9.62 10.80
N GLU A 25 -4.57 9.47 11.71
CA GLU A 25 -4.11 10.56 12.57
C GLU A 25 -3.50 11.73 11.78
N ASP A 26 -2.87 11.44 10.64
CA ASP A 26 -2.21 12.41 9.77
C ASP A 26 -3.11 12.98 8.66
N GLY A 27 -4.32 12.44 8.49
CA GLY A 27 -5.26 12.89 7.48
C GLY A 27 -5.01 12.34 6.07
N ILE A 28 -4.08 11.41 5.89
CA ILE A 28 -3.60 10.99 4.56
C ILE A 28 -4.09 9.57 4.23
N ASP A 29 -4.56 9.35 3.00
CA ASP A 29 -4.97 8.02 2.55
C ASP A 29 -3.77 7.06 2.52
N SER A 30 -3.99 5.80 2.89
CA SER A 30 -2.94 4.76 2.83
C SER A 30 -3.50 3.42 2.35
N ILE A 31 -2.61 2.56 1.85
CA ILE A 31 -2.95 1.20 1.42
C ILE A 31 -2.16 0.18 2.22
N GLY A 32 -2.86 -0.85 2.69
CA GLY A 32 -2.27 -2.04 3.30
C GLY A 32 -2.03 -3.11 2.26
N VAL A 33 -0.79 -3.60 2.17
CA VAL A 33 -0.39 -4.58 1.15
C VAL A 33 0.30 -5.76 1.80
N SER A 34 -0.21 -6.96 1.54
CA SER A 34 0.29 -8.22 2.10
C SER A 34 0.94 -9.08 1.02
N LYS A 35 1.90 -9.93 1.41
CA LYS A 35 2.44 -10.96 0.51
C LYS A 35 1.46 -12.12 0.28
N ASP A 36 0.50 -12.28 1.19
CA ASP A 36 -0.51 -13.33 1.17
C ASP A 36 -1.90 -12.70 1.05
N ALA A 37 -2.70 -13.19 0.09
CA ALA A 37 -4.05 -12.70 -0.14
C ALA A 37 -5.02 -13.06 1.01
N GLU A 38 -4.70 -14.07 1.81
CA GLU A 38 -5.57 -14.56 2.89
C GLU A 38 -5.21 -14.00 4.27
N HIS A 39 -4.12 -13.25 4.39
CA HIS A 39 -3.62 -12.75 5.68
C HIS A 39 -3.83 -11.23 5.83
N LEU A 40 -4.55 -10.84 6.90
CA LEU A 40 -4.58 -9.46 7.39
C LEU A 40 -3.27 -9.16 8.10
N GLY A 41 -2.57 -8.13 7.65
CA GLY A 41 -1.23 -7.78 8.12
C GLY A 41 -0.26 -7.69 6.95
N GLY A 42 0.28 -6.49 6.75
CA GLY A 42 1.12 -6.17 5.62
C GLY A 42 1.91 -4.89 5.88
N ILE A 43 2.46 -4.34 4.80
CA ILE A 43 3.07 -3.01 4.85
C ILE A 43 1.97 -2.02 4.52
N GLU A 44 1.74 -1.07 5.42
CA GLU A 44 0.94 0.12 5.16
C GLU A 44 1.82 1.17 4.49
N ILE A 45 1.31 1.80 3.42
CA ILE A 45 2.01 2.86 2.71
C ILE A 45 1.06 4.02 2.45
N SER A 46 1.45 5.20 2.92
CA SER A 46 0.79 6.47 2.63
C SER A 46 0.82 6.80 1.14
N GLU A 47 -0.25 7.35 0.60
CA GLU A 47 -0.33 7.77 -0.81
C GLU A 47 0.79 8.74 -1.21
N ASN A 48 1.27 9.57 -0.27
CA ASN A 48 2.35 10.52 -0.52
C ASN A 48 3.68 9.84 -0.80
N ASN A 49 3.89 8.62 -0.29
CA ASN A 49 5.10 7.84 -0.54
C ASN A 49 4.98 6.92 -1.75
N ILE A 50 3.82 6.85 -2.42
CA ILE A 50 3.61 5.98 -3.57
C ILE A 50 3.91 6.73 -4.86
N VAL A 51 4.90 6.24 -5.59
CA VAL A 51 5.23 6.75 -6.93
C VAL A 51 4.44 6.03 -8.01
N SER A 52 4.24 4.71 -7.88
CA SER A 52 3.46 3.95 -8.86
C SER A 52 2.86 2.68 -8.29
N ILE A 53 1.73 2.28 -8.87
CA ILE A 53 1.06 1.01 -8.63
C ILE A 53 0.84 0.33 -9.98
N GLN A 54 1.42 -0.87 -10.14
CA GLN A 54 1.23 -1.69 -11.32
C GLN A 54 0.37 -2.92 -10.98
N ILE A 55 -0.69 -3.14 -11.74
CA ILE A 55 -1.44 -4.40 -11.70
C ILE A 55 -0.62 -5.45 -12.44
N ILE A 56 -0.20 -6.48 -11.72
CA ILE A 56 0.52 -7.63 -12.23
C ILE A 56 -0.45 -8.83 -12.32
N LYS A 57 -0.33 -9.63 -13.38
CA LYS A 57 -1.18 -10.79 -13.65
C LYS A 57 -0.50 -12.09 -13.22
#